data_AF-A0A953H7S3-F1
#
_entry.id   AF-A0A953H7S3-F1
#
_cell.length_a   1.000
_cell.length_b   1.000
_cell.length_c   1.000
_cell.angle_alpha   90.00
_cell.angle_beta   90.00
_cell.angle_gamma   90.00
#
_symmetry.space_group_name_H-M   'P 1'
#
loop_
_entity.id
_entity.type
_entity.pdbx_description
1 polymer ?
#
loop_
_entity_poly.entity_id
_entity_poly.type
_entity_poly.pdbx_seq_one_letter_code
_entity_poly.pdbx_strand_id
1 'polypeptide(L)'
;MTVKSRPWLAPAAAVYGAVAGGRAALYRAGIFRSYRPPCGVVCVGNLTVGGTGKTPMVELVTKLLREMGFQPGIVSRGYKRDKGNSGDALLVSDGARILATAAEAGDEPRLLAELLPGTPVAVCANRRAAVKRLLSRELCDVIVMDDGFQHFALQRDMDIVLVDAAEDLAAMRLLPAGPLRESVAAGLARATAVVHTRAGGKFEQANRATVKRIAPNLPQFSARFVPDRLVSLGAAPDAAPLSILKNIKVFAFAGVASPGNFFESLRTLGAWVTSYALPDHF
;
A
#
# COMPACT_ATOMS: atom_id res chain seq x y z
N MET A 1 3.62 -17.25 0.66
CA MET A 1 2.40 -18.09 0.67
C MET A 1 2.03 -18.22 -0.78
N THR A 2 2.36 -19.33 -1.45
CA THR A 2 2.10 -19.49 -2.88
C THR A 2 0.65 -19.16 -3.19
N VAL A 3 0.39 -18.19 -4.07
CA VAL A 3 -0.94 -17.83 -4.53
C VAL A 3 -1.69 -19.09 -4.98
N LYS A 4 -2.66 -19.56 -4.17
CA LYS A 4 -3.51 -20.71 -4.51
C LYS A 4 -4.49 -20.28 -5.61
N SER A 5 -4.13 -20.47 -6.87
CA SER A 5 -5.08 -20.33 -7.98
C SER A 5 -6.16 -21.41 -7.90
N ARG A 6 -7.43 -21.02 -7.95
CA ARG A 6 -8.58 -21.93 -7.92
C ARG A 6 -9.20 -22.01 -9.32
N PRO A 7 -8.78 -22.98 -10.15
CA PRO A 7 -9.18 -23.01 -11.56
C PRO A 7 -10.68 -23.18 -11.76
N TRP A 8 -11.39 -23.84 -10.84
CA TRP A 8 -12.84 -24.01 -10.89
C TRP A 8 -13.62 -22.69 -10.71
N LEU A 9 -12.99 -21.63 -10.20
CA LEU A 9 -13.59 -20.29 -10.10
C LEU A 9 -13.37 -19.44 -11.35
N ALA A 10 -12.81 -20.00 -12.43
CA ALA A 10 -12.53 -19.26 -13.66
C ALA A 10 -13.76 -18.56 -14.28
N PRO A 11 -14.97 -19.17 -14.32
CA PRO A 11 -16.15 -18.48 -14.85
C PRO A 11 -16.52 -17.23 -14.04
N ALA A 12 -16.49 -17.35 -12.71
CA ALA A 12 -16.74 -16.21 -11.81
C ALA A 12 -15.66 -15.12 -11.99
N ALA A 13 -14.41 -15.50 -12.24
CA ALA A 13 -13.33 -14.56 -12.49
C ALA A 13 -13.46 -13.83 -13.84
N ALA A 14 -14.03 -14.49 -14.86
CA ALA A 14 -14.34 -13.86 -16.14
C ALA A 14 -15.45 -12.80 -15.98
N VAL A 15 -16.52 -13.13 -15.24
CA VAL A 15 -17.61 -12.18 -14.93
C VAL A 15 -17.06 -10.98 -14.14
N TYR A 16 -16.26 -11.23 -13.09
CA TYR A 16 -15.61 -10.18 -12.33
C TYR A 16 -14.73 -9.29 -13.22
N GLY A 17 -13.93 -9.89 -14.10
CA GLY A 17 -13.08 -9.17 -15.05
C GLY A 17 -13.87 -8.29 -16.01
N ALA A 18 -15.00 -8.79 -16.54
CA ALA A 18 -15.88 -8.02 -17.41
C ALA A 18 -16.48 -6.81 -16.69
N VAL A 19 -16.96 -6.98 -15.45
CA VAL A 19 -17.51 -5.89 -14.64
C VAL A 19 -16.43 -4.86 -14.28
N ALA A 20 -15.27 -5.32 -13.81
CA ALA A 20 -14.15 -4.44 -13.43
C ALA A 20 -13.60 -3.67 -14.64
N GLY A 21 -13.41 -4.36 -15.78
CA GLY A 21 -12.95 -3.78 -17.04
C GLY A 21 -13.97 -2.81 -17.63
N GLY A 22 -15.25 -3.17 -17.63
CA GLY A 22 -16.35 -2.32 -18.07
C GLY A 22 -16.42 -1.04 -17.24
N ARG A 23 -16.35 -1.14 -15.90
CA ARG A 23 -16.28 0.03 -15.01
C ARG A 23 -15.09 0.94 -15.36
N ALA A 24 -13.90 0.38 -15.57
CA ALA A 24 -12.72 1.15 -15.95
C ALA A 24 -12.90 1.84 -17.32
N ALA A 25 -13.52 1.16 -18.29
CA ALA A 25 -13.84 1.73 -19.59
C ALA A 25 -14.83 2.91 -19.50
N LEU A 26 -15.86 2.81 -18.65
CA LEU A 26 -16.82 3.88 -18.41
C LEU A 26 -16.16 5.14 -17.81
N TYR A 27 -15.19 5.00 -16.91
CA TYR A 27 -14.40 6.14 -16.44
C TYR A 27 -13.50 6.72 -17.53
N ARG A 28 -12.86 5.87 -18.35
CA ARG A 28 -12.00 6.32 -19.45
C ARG A 28 -12.78 7.07 -20.53
N ALA A 29 -14.01 6.65 -20.80
CA ALA A 29 -14.93 7.30 -21.73
C ALA A 29 -15.56 8.58 -21.17
N GLY A 30 -15.28 8.95 -19.90
CA GLY A 30 -15.86 10.13 -19.25
C GLY A 30 -17.35 9.99 -18.86
N ILE A 31 -17.94 8.81 -19.04
CA ILE A 31 -19.33 8.52 -18.65
C ILE A 31 -19.46 8.60 -17.12
N PHE A 32 -18.52 7.99 -16.40
CA PHE A 32 -18.41 8.18 -14.96
C PHE A 32 -17.53 9.38 -14.63
N ARG A 33 -18.06 10.27 -13.78
CA ARG A 33 -17.37 11.50 -13.37
C ARG A 33 -16.17 11.16 -12.50
N SER A 34 -15.03 11.78 -12.80
CA SER A 34 -13.84 11.81 -11.96
C SER A 34 -13.59 13.22 -11.44
N TYR A 35 -13.01 13.34 -10.25
CA TYR A 35 -12.59 14.59 -9.65
C TYR A 35 -11.10 14.80 -9.88
N ARG A 36 -10.72 15.95 -10.41
CA ARG A 36 -9.33 16.41 -10.53
C ARG A 36 -9.05 17.42 -9.41
N PRO A 37 -8.16 17.12 -8.45
CA PRO A 37 -7.71 18.11 -7.47
C PRO A 37 -6.96 19.27 -8.15
N PRO A 38 -6.90 20.46 -7.52
CA PRO A 38 -6.11 21.58 -8.02
C PRO A 38 -4.59 21.41 -7.79
N CYS A 39 -4.16 20.27 -7.25
CA CYS A 39 -2.78 19.93 -6.92
C CYS A 39 -2.38 18.59 -7.55
N GLY A 40 -1.08 18.30 -7.57
CA GLY A 40 -0.57 17.01 -8.04
C GLY A 40 -1.03 15.84 -7.17
N VAL A 41 -1.24 14.67 -7.78
CA VAL A 41 -1.60 13.44 -7.07
C VAL A 41 -0.70 12.28 -7.52
N VAL A 42 0.06 11.74 -6.57
CA VAL A 42 0.86 10.52 -6.72
C VAL A 42 0.16 9.37 -6.00
N CYS A 43 -0.15 8.30 -6.72
CA CYS A 43 -0.80 7.12 -6.16
C CYS A 43 0.19 5.99 -6.03
N VAL A 44 0.17 5.35 -4.87
CA VAL A 44 0.87 4.09 -4.60
C VAL A 44 -0.19 3.01 -4.45
N GLY A 45 -0.16 2.00 -5.30
CA GLY A 45 -1.10 0.90 -5.22
C GLY A 45 -0.59 -0.36 -5.86
N ASN A 46 -1.44 -1.38 -5.93
CA ASN A 46 -1.08 -2.67 -6.48
C ASN A 46 -2.21 -3.28 -7.31
N LEU A 47 -1.87 -4.38 -8.00
CA LEU A 47 -2.82 -5.14 -8.81
C LEU A 47 -3.54 -6.24 -8.03
N THR A 48 -3.08 -6.56 -6.82
CA THR A 48 -3.51 -7.74 -6.06
C THR A 48 -4.24 -7.40 -4.77
N VAL A 49 -5.07 -8.31 -4.27
CA VAL A 49 -5.46 -8.33 -2.85
C VAL A 49 -4.32 -8.94 -2.04
N GLY A 50 -3.95 -8.28 -0.93
CA GLY A 50 -2.82 -8.68 -0.09
C GLY A 50 -1.73 -7.61 0.06
N GLY A 51 -0.77 -7.89 0.95
CA GLY A 51 0.31 -6.98 1.33
C GLY A 51 1.45 -6.98 0.32
N THR A 52 1.49 -5.96 -0.54
CA THR A 52 2.59 -5.71 -1.51
C THR A 52 3.60 -4.68 -0.99
N GLY A 53 3.58 -4.37 0.31
CA GLY A 53 4.47 -3.36 0.89
C GLY A 53 4.13 -1.93 0.48
N LYS A 54 2.83 -1.61 0.43
CA LYS A 54 2.32 -0.26 0.13
C LYS A 54 2.74 0.76 1.18
N THR A 55 2.53 0.47 2.45
CA THR A 55 2.79 1.41 3.55
C THR A 55 4.24 1.93 3.55
N PRO A 56 5.28 1.08 3.46
CA PRO A 56 6.66 1.59 3.35
C PRO A 56 6.94 2.35 2.04
N MET A 57 6.26 2.01 0.94
CA MET A 57 6.40 2.78 -0.30
C MET A 57 5.74 4.15 -0.21
N VAL A 58 4.56 4.24 0.40
CA VAL A 58 3.89 5.53 0.67
C VAL A 58 4.79 6.41 1.53
N GLU A 59 5.41 5.83 2.56
CA GLU A 59 6.40 6.52 3.39
C GLU A 59 7.58 7.04 2.58
N LEU A 60 8.20 6.19 1.74
CA LEU A 60 9.32 6.55 0.88
C LEU A 60 8.95 7.68 -0.10
N VAL A 61 7.85 7.54 -0.83
CA VAL A 61 7.37 8.55 -1.79
C VAL A 61 7.10 9.88 -1.09
N THR A 62 6.50 9.83 0.09
CA THR A 62 6.23 11.05 0.89
C THR A 62 7.53 11.75 1.29
N LYS A 63 8.54 11.00 1.75
CA LYS A 63 9.86 11.55 2.09
C LYS A 63 10.56 12.15 0.87
N LEU A 64 10.55 11.47 -0.27
CA LEU A 64 11.13 11.96 -1.52
C LEU A 64 10.46 13.27 -1.99
N LEU A 65 9.13 13.35 -1.96
CA LEU A 65 8.42 14.58 -2.31
C LEU A 65 8.79 15.74 -1.39
N ARG A 66 8.94 15.48 -0.09
CA ARG A 66 9.40 16.46 0.88
C ARG A 66 10.83 16.94 0.59
N GLU A 67 11.73 16.01 0.27
CA GLU A 67 13.11 16.33 -0.15
C GLU A 67 13.16 17.17 -1.44
N MET A 68 12.19 17.00 -2.32
CA MET A 68 12.01 17.83 -3.52
C MET A 68 11.37 19.20 -3.24
N GLY A 69 11.05 19.51 -1.98
CA GLY A 69 10.49 20.81 -1.56
C GLY A 69 8.96 20.89 -1.55
N PHE A 70 8.25 19.79 -1.81
CA PHE A 70 6.80 19.76 -1.70
C PHE A 70 6.33 19.55 -0.26
N GLN A 71 5.08 19.90 0.00
CA GLN A 71 4.35 19.63 1.24
C GLN A 71 3.32 18.52 0.99
N PRO A 72 3.70 17.23 1.13
CA PRO A 72 2.82 16.12 0.82
C PRO A 72 1.73 15.94 1.89
N GLY A 73 0.52 15.57 1.46
CA GLY A 73 -0.57 15.09 2.32
C GLY A 73 -1.05 13.71 1.90
N ILE A 74 -1.29 12.82 2.87
CA ILE A 74 -1.64 11.42 2.59
C ILE A 74 -3.15 11.22 2.65
N VAL A 75 -3.70 10.55 1.64
CA VAL A 75 -5.11 10.12 1.62
C VAL A 75 -5.23 8.59 1.56
N SER A 76 -5.94 8.00 2.53
CA SER A 76 -6.19 6.55 2.59
C SER A 76 -7.67 6.21 2.88
N ARG A 77 -8.03 4.93 2.91
CA ARG A 77 -9.44 4.44 3.01
C ARG A 77 -9.92 4.42 4.44
N GLY A 78 -9.01 4.14 5.36
CA GLY A 78 -9.38 3.69 6.69
C GLY A 78 -10.11 2.36 6.61
N TYR A 79 -9.42 1.33 6.13
CA TYR A 79 -9.97 -0.04 6.12
C TYR A 79 -10.21 -0.48 7.58
N LYS A 80 -11.31 -1.20 7.84
CA LYS A 80 -11.74 -1.66 9.18
C LYS A 80 -11.99 -0.59 10.26
N ARG A 81 -12.07 0.70 9.91
CA ARG A 81 -12.46 1.74 10.89
C ARG A 81 -13.87 1.55 11.43
N ASP A 82 -14.08 1.93 12.69
CA ASP A 82 -15.43 2.05 13.26
C ASP A 82 -16.22 3.13 12.50
N LYS A 83 -17.36 2.73 11.93
CA LYS A 83 -18.15 3.55 10.99
C LYS A 83 -19.01 4.61 11.68
N GLY A 84 -18.50 5.26 12.72
CA GLY A 84 -19.12 6.45 13.29
C GLY A 84 -19.17 7.57 12.24
N ASN A 85 -20.39 7.90 11.79
CA ASN A 85 -20.73 8.87 10.72
C ASN A 85 -20.11 8.63 9.33
N SER A 86 -20.92 8.03 8.46
CA SER A 86 -20.56 7.40 7.20
C SER A 86 -20.54 8.33 5.97
N GLY A 87 -19.94 9.52 6.07
CA GLY A 87 -19.86 10.46 4.94
C GLY A 87 -18.61 11.33 4.92
N ASP A 88 -18.21 11.83 6.09
CA ASP A 88 -17.14 12.82 6.17
C ASP A 88 -15.74 12.20 6.23
N ALA A 89 -14.78 12.96 5.71
CA ALA A 89 -13.38 12.62 5.81
C ALA A 89 -12.88 12.88 7.24
N LEU A 90 -12.26 11.86 7.83
CA LEU A 90 -11.61 11.96 9.12
C LEU A 90 -10.18 12.46 8.91
N LEU A 91 -9.78 13.51 9.63
CA LEU A 91 -8.40 13.97 9.69
C LEU A 91 -7.71 13.16 10.79
N VAL A 92 -6.75 12.32 10.40
CA VAL A 92 -5.98 11.45 11.31
C VAL A 92 -4.81 12.21 11.91
N SER A 93 -4.17 13.06 11.11
CA SER A 93 -3.11 13.97 11.53
C SER A 93 -3.20 15.26 10.74
N ASP A 94 -2.94 16.39 11.40
CA ASP A 94 -2.77 17.69 10.74
C ASP A 94 -1.30 17.99 10.40
N GLY A 95 -0.40 17.03 10.64
CA GLY A 95 1.05 17.17 10.48
C GLY A 95 1.76 17.58 11.78
N ALA A 96 1.09 18.28 12.68
CA ALA A 96 1.64 18.65 13.99
C ALA A 96 1.20 17.70 15.10
N ARG A 97 -0.04 17.20 15.04
CA ARG A 97 -0.66 16.33 16.04
C ARG A 97 -1.40 15.19 15.37
N ILE A 98 -1.40 14.05 16.05
CA ILE A 98 -2.25 12.92 15.69
C ILE A 98 -3.58 13.09 16.40
N LEU A 99 -4.66 13.11 15.62
CA LEU A 99 -6.01 13.51 16.02
C LEU A 99 -7.00 12.35 16.12
N ALA A 100 -6.60 11.16 15.66
CA ALA A 100 -7.45 9.97 15.68
C ALA A 100 -6.67 8.75 16.16
N THR A 101 -7.38 7.81 16.78
CA THR A 101 -6.86 6.51 17.22
C THR A 101 -6.79 5.51 16.06
N ALA A 102 -6.12 4.38 16.27
CA ALA A 102 -6.11 3.27 15.29
C ALA A 102 -7.52 2.70 15.06
N ALA A 103 -8.39 2.65 16.09
CA ALA A 103 -9.77 2.21 15.95
C ALA A 103 -10.61 3.11 15.02
N GLU A 104 -10.38 4.43 15.09
CA GLU A 104 -11.11 5.42 14.29
C GLU A 104 -10.53 5.59 12.87
N ALA A 105 -9.20 5.52 12.73
CA ALA A 105 -8.50 5.77 11.49
C ALA A 105 -8.21 4.50 10.67
N GLY A 106 -8.12 3.36 11.33
CA GLY A 106 -7.45 2.14 10.86
C GLY A 106 -5.95 2.12 11.22
N ASP A 107 -5.38 0.92 11.29
CA ASP A 107 -3.97 0.70 11.69
C ASP A 107 -2.98 1.38 10.73
N GLU A 108 -3.15 1.18 9.41
CA GLU A 108 -2.18 1.68 8.41
C GLU A 108 -2.13 3.23 8.35
N PRO A 109 -3.26 3.97 8.30
CA PRO A 109 -3.21 5.44 8.30
C PRO A 109 -2.67 6.01 9.61
N ARG A 110 -2.97 5.35 10.74
CA ARG A 110 -2.46 5.75 12.06
C ARG A 110 -0.96 5.56 12.16
N LEU A 111 -0.44 4.45 11.63
CA LEU A 111 0.99 4.17 11.52
C LEU A 111 1.70 5.19 10.61
N LEU A 112 1.14 5.51 9.45
CA LEU A 112 1.72 6.53 8.55
C LEU A 112 1.80 7.90 9.22
N ALA A 113 0.80 8.29 10.00
CA ALA A 113 0.83 9.55 10.77
C ALA A 113 1.94 9.55 11.83
N GLU A 114 2.24 8.41 12.44
CA GLU A 114 3.35 8.23 13.40
C GLU A 114 4.72 8.28 12.73
N LEU A 115 4.88 7.59 11.60
CA LEU A 115 6.14 7.49 10.88
C LEU A 115 6.54 8.79 10.16
N LEU A 116 5.56 9.66 9.88
CA LEU A 116 5.74 10.86 9.07
C LEU A 116 5.26 12.12 9.81
N PRO A 117 5.92 12.51 10.92
CA PRO A 117 5.65 13.80 11.54
C PRO A 117 5.85 14.92 10.50
N GLY A 118 5.00 15.94 10.58
CA GLY A 118 4.90 17.01 9.58
C GLY A 118 4.06 16.68 8.35
N THR A 119 3.55 15.45 8.18
CA THR A 119 2.66 15.09 7.06
C THR A 119 1.23 14.93 7.53
N PRO A 120 0.26 15.71 7.00
CA PRO A 120 -1.14 15.52 7.31
C PRO A 120 -1.68 14.24 6.65
N VAL A 121 -2.60 13.56 7.35
CA VAL A 121 -3.18 12.29 6.91
C VAL A 121 -4.70 12.35 7.05
N ALA A 122 -5.43 12.03 5.98
CA ALA A 122 -6.89 11.96 5.99
C ALA A 122 -7.40 10.62 5.46
N VAL A 123 -8.49 10.12 6.05
CA VAL A 123 -9.14 8.88 5.63
C VAL A 123 -10.59 9.09 5.24
N CYS A 124 -10.97 8.54 4.09
CA CYS A 124 -12.37 8.49 3.66
C CYS A 124 -12.54 7.48 2.52
N ALA A 125 -13.63 6.70 2.53
CA ALA A 125 -13.99 5.86 1.39
C ALA A 125 -14.16 6.70 0.10
N ASN A 126 -14.72 7.90 0.23
CA ASN A 126 -14.74 8.90 -0.82
C ASN A 126 -13.44 9.71 -0.80
N ARG A 127 -12.48 9.33 -1.65
CA ARG A 127 -11.15 9.96 -1.70
C ARG A 127 -11.19 11.44 -2.02
N ARG A 128 -12.19 11.90 -2.80
CA ARG A 128 -12.41 13.32 -3.05
C ARG A 128 -12.66 14.08 -1.75
N ALA A 129 -13.44 13.52 -0.82
CA ALA A 129 -13.71 14.16 0.47
C ALA A 129 -12.43 14.26 1.32
N ALA A 130 -11.60 13.21 1.34
CA ALA A 130 -10.31 13.22 2.03
C ALA A 130 -9.35 14.28 1.46
N VAL A 131 -9.23 14.35 0.13
CA VAL A 131 -8.42 15.39 -0.53
C VAL A 131 -8.93 16.78 -0.21
N LYS A 132 -10.23 17.03 -0.35
CA LYS A 132 -10.83 18.33 -0.01
C LYS A 132 -10.57 18.72 1.45
N ARG A 133 -10.63 17.76 2.37
CA ARG A 133 -10.36 17.99 3.79
C ARG A 133 -8.94 18.49 4.03
N LEU A 134 -7.94 17.90 3.38
CA LEU A 134 -6.56 18.34 3.47
C LEU A 134 -6.34 19.72 2.84
N LEU A 135 -6.85 19.91 1.61
CA LEU A 135 -6.67 21.17 0.87
C LEU A 135 -7.41 22.35 1.49
N SER A 136 -8.58 22.14 2.10
CA SER A 136 -9.36 23.21 2.75
C SER A 136 -8.66 23.87 3.94
N ARG A 137 -7.59 23.25 4.43
CA ARG A 137 -6.79 23.73 5.56
C ARG A 137 -5.38 24.12 5.14
N GLU A 138 -5.11 24.16 3.83
CA GLU A 138 -3.80 24.50 3.25
C GLU A 138 -2.66 23.65 3.84
N LEU A 139 -2.95 22.39 4.19
CA LEU A 139 -1.99 21.51 4.87
C LEU A 139 -0.97 20.87 3.92
N CYS A 140 -1.22 20.91 2.61
CA CYS A 140 -0.41 20.24 1.61
C CYS A 140 -0.59 20.84 0.21
N ASP A 141 0.43 20.69 -0.64
CA ASP A 141 0.46 21.12 -2.05
C ASP A 141 0.55 19.93 -3.03
N VAL A 142 0.70 18.71 -2.53
CA VAL A 142 0.69 17.46 -3.31
C VAL A 142 0.03 16.34 -2.50
N ILE A 143 -0.71 15.46 -3.17
CA ILE A 143 -1.39 14.34 -2.53
C ILE A 143 -0.64 13.04 -2.80
N VAL A 144 -0.37 12.27 -1.74
CA VAL A 144 0.04 10.88 -1.82
C VAL A 144 -1.14 9.97 -1.49
N MET A 145 -1.59 9.20 -2.47
CA MET A 145 -2.77 8.35 -2.36
C MET A 145 -2.38 6.91 -2.07
N ASP A 146 -2.82 6.41 -0.92
CA ASP A 146 -2.60 5.02 -0.49
C ASP A 146 -3.75 4.09 -0.96
N ASP A 147 -3.34 2.97 -1.55
CA ASP A 147 -4.15 1.91 -2.17
C ASP A 147 -5.21 2.43 -3.15
N GLY A 148 -4.82 3.41 -3.97
CA GLY A 148 -5.72 4.16 -4.86
C GLY A 148 -5.87 3.62 -6.28
N PHE A 149 -5.15 2.56 -6.64
CA PHE A 149 -4.95 2.20 -8.06
C PHE A 149 -6.24 1.84 -8.81
N GLN A 150 -7.24 1.25 -8.13
CA GLN A 150 -8.58 0.97 -8.68
C GLN A 150 -9.61 2.10 -8.44
N HIS A 151 -9.21 3.23 -7.83
CA HIS A 151 -10.09 4.33 -7.47
C HIS A 151 -10.20 5.38 -8.58
N PHE A 152 -10.85 5.02 -9.68
CA PHE A 152 -10.97 5.87 -10.88
C PHE A 152 -11.71 7.21 -10.66
N ALA A 153 -12.48 7.35 -9.58
CA ALA A 153 -13.21 8.57 -9.26
C ALA A 153 -12.31 9.76 -8.87
N LEU A 154 -11.03 9.51 -8.58
CA LEU A 154 -10.01 10.55 -8.36
C LEU A 154 -8.98 10.47 -9.49
N GLN A 155 -8.76 11.58 -10.19
CA GLN A 155 -7.70 11.68 -11.18
C GLN A 155 -6.33 11.75 -10.50
N ARG A 156 -5.32 11.21 -11.18
CA ARG A 156 -3.96 11.09 -10.69
C ARG A 156 -2.99 11.51 -11.78
N ASP A 157 -1.86 12.10 -11.39
CA ASP A 157 -0.80 12.51 -12.30
C ASP A 157 0.29 11.43 -12.40
N MET A 158 0.49 10.66 -11.32
CA MET A 158 1.40 9.51 -11.31
C MET A 158 0.78 8.31 -10.60
N ASP A 159 0.92 7.13 -11.20
CA ASP A 159 0.49 5.85 -10.64
C ASP A 159 1.71 4.92 -10.49
N ILE A 160 2.17 4.70 -9.26
CA ILE A 160 3.24 3.75 -8.90
C ILE A 160 2.60 2.41 -8.54
N VAL A 161 2.89 1.39 -9.33
CA VAL A 161 2.32 0.05 -9.15
C VAL A 161 3.32 -0.89 -8.50
N LEU A 162 2.92 -1.50 -7.39
CA LEU A 162 3.73 -2.49 -6.68
C LEU A 162 3.46 -3.89 -7.21
N VAL A 163 4.55 -4.57 -7.55
CA VAL A 163 4.59 -5.99 -7.89
C VAL A 163 5.43 -6.68 -6.82
N ASP A 164 4.91 -7.78 -6.28
CA ASP A 164 5.63 -8.58 -5.29
C ASP A 164 6.58 -9.56 -6.00
N ALA A 165 7.89 -9.38 -5.82
CA ALA A 165 8.91 -10.23 -6.45
C ALA A 165 8.95 -11.66 -5.88
N ALA A 166 8.25 -11.94 -4.78
CA ALA A 166 8.13 -13.27 -4.20
C ALA A 166 7.02 -14.13 -4.83
N GLU A 167 6.13 -13.54 -5.63
CA GLU A 167 4.99 -14.23 -6.25
C GLU A 167 5.02 -14.07 -7.78
N ASP A 168 4.61 -15.10 -8.51
CA ASP A 168 4.63 -15.13 -9.97
C ASP A 168 3.47 -14.32 -10.56
N LEU A 169 3.76 -13.12 -11.08
CA LEU A 169 2.76 -12.23 -11.68
C LEU A 169 2.04 -12.86 -12.88
N ALA A 170 2.75 -13.67 -13.69
CA ALA A 170 2.21 -14.27 -14.90
C ALA A 170 1.24 -15.42 -14.59
N ALA A 171 1.44 -16.10 -13.46
CA ALA A 171 0.55 -17.18 -12.99
C ALA A 171 -0.72 -16.66 -12.29
N MET A 172 -0.78 -15.37 -11.95
CA MET A 172 -1.92 -14.82 -11.20
C MET A 172 -3.19 -14.76 -12.04
N ARG A 173 -4.33 -14.97 -11.37
CA ARG A 173 -5.67 -14.88 -11.96
C ARG A 173 -6.47 -13.79 -11.29
N LEU A 174 -7.50 -13.31 -12.00
CA LEU A 174 -8.49 -12.38 -11.46
C LEU A 174 -9.25 -12.99 -10.28
N LEU A 175 -9.70 -12.13 -9.38
CA LEU A 175 -10.66 -12.50 -8.35
C LEU A 175 -11.93 -13.11 -8.98
N PRO A 176 -12.54 -14.14 -8.35
CA PRO A 176 -12.10 -14.84 -7.14
C PRO A 176 -11.16 -16.04 -7.42
N ALA A 177 -10.78 -16.31 -8.67
CA ALA A 177 -9.90 -17.43 -9.03
C ALA A 177 -8.43 -17.22 -8.64
N GLY A 178 -8.03 -15.97 -8.42
CA GLY A 178 -6.73 -15.56 -7.91
C GLY A 178 -6.81 -14.17 -7.29
N PRO A 179 -5.67 -13.53 -7.00
CA PRO A 179 -5.62 -12.32 -6.21
C PRO A 179 -5.75 -11.03 -7.03
N LEU A 180 -5.74 -11.08 -8.37
CA LEU A 180 -5.75 -9.87 -9.20
C LEU A 180 -7.10 -9.15 -9.14
N ARG A 181 -7.06 -7.84 -8.89
CA ARG A 181 -8.21 -6.92 -8.91
C ARG A 181 -8.56 -6.44 -10.32
N GLU A 182 -7.58 -6.47 -11.22
CA GLU A 182 -7.71 -6.12 -12.64
C GLU A 182 -6.64 -6.88 -13.44
N SER A 183 -6.75 -6.92 -14.78
CA SER A 183 -5.77 -7.63 -15.59
C SER A 183 -4.42 -6.92 -15.54
N VAL A 184 -3.33 -7.68 -15.59
CA VAL A 184 -1.96 -7.12 -15.57
C VAL A 184 -1.76 -6.12 -16.70
N ALA A 185 -2.24 -6.43 -17.91
CA ALA A 185 -2.16 -5.52 -19.05
C ALA A 185 -2.94 -4.21 -18.83
N ALA A 186 -4.19 -4.29 -18.35
CA ALA A 186 -4.99 -3.08 -18.10
C ALA A 186 -4.40 -2.21 -16.98
N GLY A 187 -3.84 -2.84 -15.95
CA GLY A 187 -3.14 -2.14 -14.89
C GLY A 187 -1.87 -1.45 -15.40
N LEU A 188 -0.96 -2.20 -16.03
CA LEU A 188 0.32 -1.64 -16.51
C LEU A 188 0.14 -0.53 -17.55
N ALA A 189 -0.92 -0.56 -18.36
CA ALA A 189 -1.25 0.51 -19.29
C ALA A 189 -1.53 1.87 -18.61
N ARG A 190 -1.85 1.89 -17.32
CA ARG A 190 -2.10 3.11 -16.53
C ARG A 190 -0.96 3.47 -15.59
N ALA A 191 -0.02 2.56 -15.38
CA ALA A 191 1.09 2.78 -14.47
C ALA A 191 2.05 3.81 -15.07
N THR A 192 2.60 4.66 -14.21
CA THR A 192 3.72 5.55 -14.54
C THR A 192 5.05 4.86 -14.25
N ALA A 193 5.08 4.01 -13.21
CA ALA A 193 6.23 3.18 -12.87
C ALA A 193 5.80 1.89 -12.17
N VAL A 194 6.64 0.86 -12.26
CA VAL A 194 6.50 -0.37 -11.48
C VAL A 194 7.63 -0.45 -10.46
N VAL A 195 7.30 -0.84 -9.24
CA VAL A 195 8.29 -1.20 -8.23
C VAL A 195 8.12 -2.67 -7.85
N HIS A 196 9.17 -3.45 -8.09
CA HIS A 196 9.29 -4.84 -7.64
C HIS A 196 9.69 -4.83 -6.16
N THR A 197 8.69 -4.95 -5.30
CA THR A 197 8.85 -5.04 -3.83
C THR A 197 9.32 -6.42 -3.41
N ARG A 198 10.00 -6.50 -2.25
CA ARG A 198 10.69 -7.74 -1.82
C ARG A 198 11.68 -8.24 -2.89
N ALA A 199 12.44 -7.29 -3.44
CA ALA A 199 13.52 -7.57 -4.40
C ALA A 199 14.53 -8.60 -3.84
N GLY A 200 15.07 -9.42 -4.73
CA GLY A 200 15.75 -10.68 -4.43
C GLY A 200 14.81 -11.88 -4.34
N GLY A 201 13.50 -11.67 -4.49
CA GLY A 201 12.50 -12.74 -4.51
C GLY A 201 12.62 -13.64 -5.75
N LYS A 202 12.15 -14.89 -5.61
CA LYS A 202 12.24 -15.95 -6.62
C LYS A 202 11.76 -15.54 -8.01
N PHE A 203 10.76 -14.66 -8.10
CA PHE A 203 10.11 -14.30 -9.36
C PHE A 203 10.48 -12.92 -9.87
N GLU A 204 11.44 -12.21 -9.26
CA GLU A 204 11.78 -10.84 -9.68
C GLU A 204 12.12 -10.74 -11.17
N GLN A 205 13.02 -11.60 -11.67
CA GLN A 205 13.44 -11.58 -13.07
C GLN A 205 12.28 -11.93 -14.01
N ALA A 206 11.47 -12.92 -13.66
CA ALA A 206 10.31 -13.35 -14.45
C ALA A 206 9.22 -12.25 -14.49
N ASN A 207 8.98 -11.58 -13.35
CA ASN A 207 8.04 -10.47 -13.25
C ASN A 207 8.54 -9.27 -14.06
N ARG A 208 9.83 -8.94 -14.00
CA ARG A 208 10.45 -7.89 -14.83
C ARG A 208 10.30 -8.16 -16.32
N ALA A 209 10.53 -9.40 -16.74
CA ALA A 209 10.33 -9.84 -18.12
C ALA A 209 8.85 -9.74 -18.55
N THR A 210 7.93 -10.12 -17.66
CA THR A 210 6.48 -10.01 -17.88
C THR A 210 6.05 -8.57 -18.08
N VAL A 211 6.49 -7.66 -17.20
CA VAL A 211 6.22 -6.22 -17.32
C VAL A 211 6.80 -5.66 -18.62
N LYS A 212 8.06 -5.99 -18.96
CA LYS A 212 8.72 -5.52 -20.19
C LYS A 212 8.00 -6.01 -21.46
N ARG A 213 7.46 -7.22 -21.46
CA ARG A 213 6.69 -7.76 -22.58
C ARG A 213 5.36 -7.04 -22.78
N ILE A 214 4.70 -6.62 -21.70
CA ILE A 214 3.38 -5.98 -21.73
C ILE A 214 3.48 -4.47 -21.93
N ALA A 215 4.45 -3.83 -21.28
CA ALA A 215 4.66 -2.38 -21.26
C ALA A 215 6.17 -2.08 -21.37
N PRO A 216 6.76 -2.13 -22.58
CA PRO A 216 8.21 -2.13 -22.78
C PRO A 216 8.91 -0.85 -22.33
N ASN A 217 8.21 0.28 -22.37
CA ASN A 217 8.75 1.59 -22.01
C ASN A 217 8.45 2.00 -20.56
N LEU A 218 7.80 1.13 -19.78
CA LEU A 218 7.42 1.44 -18.40
C LEU A 218 8.64 1.31 -17.49
N PRO A 219 9.04 2.37 -16.75
CA PRO A 219 10.15 2.30 -15.81
C PRO A 219 9.92 1.26 -14.71
N GLN A 220 10.98 0.51 -14.38
CA GLN A 220 10.91 -0.59 -13.39
C GLN A 220 12.03 -0.48 -12.35
N PHE A 221 11.63 -0.34 -11.09
CA PHE A 221 12.53 -0.25 -9.94
C PHE A 221 12.43 -1.48 -9.06
N SER A 222 13.42 -1.68 -8.19
CA SER A 222 13.42 -2.73 -7.17
C SER A 222 13.46 -2.10 -5.78
N ALA A 223 12.67 -2.64 -4.86
CA ALA A 223 12.66 -2.23 -3.47
C ALA A 223 12.77 -3.45 -2.56
N ARG A 224 13.66 -3.35 -1.57
CA ARG A 224 13.83 -4.36 -0.51
C ARG A 224 13.46 -3.73 0.82
N PHE A 225 12.72 -4.46 1.64
CA PHE A 225 12.49 -4.09 3.03
C PHE A 225 13.66 -4.62 3.85
N VAL A 226 14.34 -3.71 4.55
CA VAL A 226 15.46 -4.03 5.42
C VAL A 226 15.09 -3.53 6.82
N PRO A 227 15.19 -4.38 7.86
CA PRO A 227 15.07 -3.91 9.23
C PRO A 227 16.08 -2.79 9.48
N ASP A 228 15.63 -1.70 10.10
CA ASP A 228 16.44 -0.51 10.36
C ASP A 228 16.82 -0.42 11.85
N ARG A 229 15.80 -0.44 12.71
CA ARG A 229 15.95 -0.32 14.17
C ARG A 229 14.89 -1.12 14.91
N LEU A 230 15.15 -1.37 16.20
CA LEU A 230 14.13 -1.77 17.16
C LEU A 230 13.51 -0.52 17.76
N VAL A 231 12.21 -0.57 18.07
CA VAL A 231 11.50 0.51 18.73
C VAL A 231 10.82 -0.07 19.95
N SER A 232 11.06 0.50 21.13
CA SER A 232 10.38 0.08 22.35
C SER A 232 8.90 0.48 22.32
N LEU A 233 8.05 -0.32 22.97
CA LEU A 233 6.64 0.02 23.16
C LEU A 233 6.50 0.93 24.38
N GLY A 234 5.73 2.02 24.27
CA GLY A 234 5.47 2.93 25.38
C GLY A 234 5.17 4.35 24.93
N ALA A 235 4.89 5.23 25.88
CA ALA A 235 4.57 6.65 25.62
C ALA A 235 5.77 7.43 25.06
N ALA A 236 7.00 6.98 25.35
CA ALA A 236 8.24 7.51 24.79
C ALA A 236 9.00 6.33 24.14
N PRO A 237 8.67 5.99 22.88
CA PRO A 237 9.34 4.90 22.18
C PRO A 237 10.79 5.27 21.86
N ASP A 238 11.72 4.44 22.32
CA ASP A 238 13.15 4.60 22.09
C ASP A 238 13.62 3.69 20.96
N ALA A 239 14.43 4.27 20.08
CA ALA A 239 15.09 3.53 19.02
C ALA A 239 16.35 2.83 19.56
N ALA A 240 16.46 1.53 19.31
CA ALA A 240 17.62 0.74 19.67
C ALA A 240 18.21 0.02 18.44
N PRO A 241 19.54 -0.18 18.40
CA PRO A 241 20.19 -0.83 17.27
C PRO A 241 19.82 -2.31 17.18
N LEU A 242 19.77 -2.84 15.96
CA LEU A 242 19.47 -4.25 15.70
C LEU A 242 20.51 -5.22 16.27
N SER A 243 21.72 -4.73 16.56
CA SER A 243 22.81 -5.53 17.14
C SER A 243 22.44 -6.18 18.48
N ILE A 244 21.46 -5.61 19.20
CA ILE A 244 20.92 -6.18 20.44
C ILE A 244 20.33 -7.57 20.20
N LEU A 245 19.79 -7.84 19.00
CA LEU A 245 19.20 -9.14 18.67
C LEU A 245 20.24 -10.27 18.56
N LYS A 246 21.54 -9.95 18.45
CA LYS A 246 22.57 -10.97 18.22
C LYS A 246 22.74 -11.85 19.45
N ASN A 247 22.54 -13.16 19.27
CA ASN A 247 22.70 -14.20 20.29
C ASN A 247 21.74 -14.10 21.49
N ILE A 248 20.67 -13.32 21.41
CA ILE A 248 19.67 -13.25 22.47
C ILE A 248 18.47 -14.15 22.19
N LYS A 249 17.84 -14.65 23.25
CA LYS A 249 16.57 -15.37 23.15
C LYS A 249 15.43 -14.37 23.18
N VAL A 250 14.55 -14.43 22.18
CA VAL A 250 13.38 -13.56 22.07
C VAL A 250 12.12 -14.40 21.96
N PHE A 251 11.09 -13.99 22.68
CA PHE A 251 9.74 -14.44 22.42
C PHE A 251 9.07 -13.42 21.49
N ALA A 252 8.76 -13.85 20.26
CA ALA A 252 8.21 -12.99 19.22
C ALA A 252 6.78 -13.40 18.87
N PHE A 253 5.89 -12.42 18.72
CA PHE A 253 4.54 -12.65 18.21
C PHE A 253 4.20 -11.63 17.13
N ALA A 254 3.30 -12.00 16.21
CA ALA A 254 2.85 -11.12 15.15
C ALA A 254 1.44 -11.48 14.65
N GLY A 255 0.58 -10.46 14.53
CA GLY A 255 -0.78 -10.53 13.98
C GLY A 255 -0.88 -9.87 12.61
N VAL A 256 -0.05 -10.33 11.67
CA VAL A 256 0.04 -9.80 10.30
C VAL A 256 -0.24 -10.90 9.28
N ALA A 257 -0.57 -10.55 8.04
CA ALA A 257 -0.89 -11.52 6.98
C ALA A 257 0.18 -12.61 6.74
N SER A 258 1.46 -12.36 7.06
CA SER A 258 2.53 -13.38 6.95
C SER A 258 3.53 -13.28 8.12
N PRO A 259 3.19 -13.82 9.31
CA PRO A 259 4.02 -13.72 10.51
C PRO A 259 5.40 -14.39 10.34
N GLY A 260 5.45 -15.45 9.52
CA GLY A 260 6.69 -16.19 9.23
C GLY A 260 7.83 -15.31 8.71
N ASN A 261 7.54 -14.35 7.83
CA ASN A 261 8.54 -13.43 7.28
C ASN A 261 9.16 -12.54 8.37
N PHE A 262 8.34 -12.11 9.33
CA PHE A 262 8.81 -11.33 10.48
C PHE A 262 9.71 -12.15 11.39
N PHE A 263 9.30 -13.39 11.74
CA PHE A 263 10.13 -14.26 12.57
C PHE A 263 11.46 -14.63 11.89
N GLU A 264 11.43 -14.85 10.58
CA GLU A 264 12.66 -15.14 9.83
C GLU A 264 13.60 -13.95 9.75
N SER A 265 13.05 -12.73 9.69
CA SER A 265 13.83 -11.50 9.78
C SER A 265 14.58 -11.41 11.12
N LEU A 266 13.93 -11.74 12.24
CA LEU A 266 14.57 -11.78 13.55
C LEU A 266 15.69 -12.83 13.63
N ARG A 267 15.47 -14.03 13.08
CA ARG A 267 16.51 -15.08 13.01
C ARG A 267 17.71 -14.65 12.19
N THR A 268 17.46 -14.01 11.03
CA THR A 268 18.51 -13.47 10.16
C THR A 268 19.35 -12.39 10.87
N LEU A 269 18.74 -11.63 11.79
CA LEU A 269 19.43 -10.66 12.64
C LEU A 269 20.20 -11.29 13.81
N GLY A 270 20.17 -12.63 13.96
CA GLY A 270 20.95 -13.38 14.94
C GLY A 270 20.21 -13.72 16.23
N ALA A 271 18.89 -13.50 16.30
CA ALA A 271 18.10 -13.86 17.49
C ALA A 271 17.70 -15.34 17.50
N TRP A 272 17.62 -15.91 18.70
CA TRP A 272 17.01 -17.21 18.96
C TRP A 272 15.51 -17.00 19.21
N VAL A 273 14.68 -17.29 18.21
CA VAL A 273 13.25 -16.91 18.21
C VAL A 273 12.35 -18.06 18.66
N THR A 274 11.64 -17.87 19.78
CA THR A 274 10.41 -18.61 20.11
C THR A 274 9.23 -17.79 19.59
N SER A 275 8.41 -18.36 18.69
CA SER A 275 7.40 -17.59 17.94
C SER A 275 5.96 -18.00 18.25
N TYR A 276 5.05 -17.02 18.28
CA TYR A 276 3.60 -17.21 18.34
C TYR A 276 2.86 -16.40 17.27
N ALA A 277 2.16 -17.06 16.36
CA ALA A 277 1.41 -16.37 15.29
C ALA A 277 -0.02 -16.04 15.76
N LEU A 278 -0.40 -14.77 15.64
CA LEU A 278 -1.75 -14.28 15.92
C LEU A 278 -2.56 -14.15 14.60
N PRO A 279 -3.90 -14.07 14.68
CA PRO A 279 -4.73 -13.68 13.55
C PRO A 279 -4.32 -12.32 12.96
N ASP A 280 -4.58 -12.12 11.67
CA ASP A 280 -4.31 -10.86 10.99
C ASP A 280 -5.22 -9.74 11.53
N HIS A 281 -4.63 -8.61 11.93
CA HIS A 281 -5.29 -7.52 12.67
C HIS A 281 -5.87 -7.95 14.03
N PHE A 282 -5.10 -8.72 14.80
CA PHE A 282 -5.40 -9.02 16.21
C PHE A 282 -5.35 -7.77 17.09
#